data_AF-A0A1X0QZJ0-F1
#
_entry.id   AF-A0A1X0QZJ0-F1
#
_cell.length_a   1.000
_cell.length_b   1.000
_cell.length_c   1.000
_cell.angle_alpha   90.00
_cell.angle_beta   90.00
_cell.angle_gamma   90.00
#
_symmetry.space_group_name_H-M   'P 1'
#
loop_
_entity.id
_entity.type
_entity.pdbx_description
1 polymer ?
#
loop_
_entity_poly.entity_id
_entity_poly.type
_entity_poly.pdbx_seq_one_letter_code
_entity_poly.pdbx_strand_id
1 'polypeptide(L)'
;KRTATKISTEDPEVDEDPADNKPTSKGTTTAHFIKFMNEPLSVMDLDETFKGSYIVMDNASIHKFKPKLRKIESKGYKVMCLPLYSPELNPIEQF
;
A
#
# COMPACT_ATOMS: atom_id res chain seq x y z
N LYS A 1 30.50 46.65 37.88
CA LYS A 1 29.36 45.78 37.55
C LYS A 1 29.79 44.89 36.39
N ARG A 2 29.86 43.56 36.59
CA ARG A 2 29.53 42.45 35.65
C ARG A 2 29.67 42.75 34.14
N THR A 3 30.38 42.02 33.26
CA THR A 3 30.84 40.62 33.27
C THR A 3 31.78 40.32 32.08
N ALA A 4 32.73 39.43 32.34
CA ALA A 4 33.54 38.48 31.54
C ALA A 4 33.63 38.51 29.99
N THR A 5 34.89 38.42 29.56
CA THR A 5 35.40 37.77 28.34
C THR A 5 35.07 36.27 28.29
N LYS A 6 34.69 35.74 27.11
CA LYS A 6 35.13 34.42 26.64
C LYS A 6 35.09 34.35 25.10
N ILE A 7 36.06 33.61 24.58
CA ILE A 7 36.50 33.49 23.19
C ILE A 7 36.02 32.14 22.61
N SER A 8 36.06 32.05 21.27
CA SER A 8 36.09 30.86 20.39
C SER A 8 34.79 30.42 19.72
N THR A 9 34.80 30.65 18.38
CA THR A 9 34.53 29.71 17.27
C THR A 9 33.12 29.15 17.15
N GLU A 10 32.46 29.35 16.01
CA GLU A 10 32.24 28.39 14.90
C GLU A 10 31.43 29.09 13.78
N ASP A 11 31.96 29.15 12.55
CA ASP A 11 31.20 29.27 11.29
C ASP A 11 30.77 27.83 10.84
N PRO A 12 29.81 27.59 9.93
CA PRO A 12 29.24 28.52 8.95
C PRO A 12 27.70 28.50 8.82
N GLU A 13 27.17 29.48 8.07
CA GLU A 13 25.86 29.42 7.41
C GLU A 13 25.68 28.05 6.72
N VAL A 14 24.68 27.28 7.18
CA VAL A 14 24.09 26.22 6.37
C VAL A 14 23.02 26.89 5.53
N ASP A 15 23.31 27.05 4.23
CA ASP A 15 22.32 27.24 3.19
C ASP A 15 21.25 26.15 3.35
N GLU A 16 20.11 26.51 3.93
CA GLU A 16 18.89 25.72 3.87
C GLU A 16 18.41 25.77 2.41
N ASP A 17 18.95 24.86 1.59
CA ASP A 17 18.30 24.42 0.36
C ASP A 17 16.84 24.12 0.72
N PRO A 18 15.84 24.79 0.09
CA PRO A 18 14.44 24.59 0.42
C PRO A 18 14.04 23.20 -0.08
N ALA A 19 14.38 22.20 0.72
CA ALA A 19 14.01 20.82 0.54
C ALA A 19 12.51 20.79 0.29
N ASP A 20 12.18 20.25 -0.88
CA ASP A 20 10.87 19.93 -1.40
C ASP A 20 9.93 19.46 -0.27
N ASN A 21 9.21 20.42 0.32
CA ASN A 21 8.18 20.20 1.33
C ASN A 21 6.94 19.62 0.67
N LYS A 22 7.09 18.58 -0.15
CA LYS A 22 5.96 17.90 -0.75
C LYS A 22 5.31 17.08 0.37
N PRO A 23 4.03 17.33 0.70
CA PRO A 23 3.32 16.50 1.65
C PRO A 23 3.37 15.05 1.15
N THR A 24 3.96 14.17 1.96
CA THR A 24 3.96 12.73 1.68
C THR A 24 2.52 12.28 1.57
N SER A 25 2.17 11.61 0.47
CA SER A 25 0.77 11.26 0.22
C SER A 25 0.30 10.27 1.29
N LYS A 26 -0.65 10.69 2.13
CA LYS A 26 -1.31 9.82 3.12
C LYS A 26 -2.34 8.97 2.39
N GLY A 27 -1.90 7.85 1.81
CA GLY A 27 -2.80 6.98 1.06
C GLY A 27 -2.21 5.60 0.76
N THR A 28 -3.10 4.67 0.41
CA THR A 28 -2.74 3.33 -0.03
C THR A 28 -2.29 3.38 -1.49
N THR A 29 -1.04 3.02 -1.74
CA THR A 29 -0.51 2.89 -3.10
C THR A 29 -0.77 1.48 -3.64
N THR A 30 -0.66 1.32 -4.96
CA THR A 30 -0.69 -0.01 -5.58
C THR A 30 0.39 -0.94 -4.99
N ALA A 31 1.56 -0.40 -4.60
CA ALA A 31 2.62 -1.18 -3.97
C ALA A 31 2.19 -1.73 -2.60
N HIS A 32 1.52 -0.92 -1.77
CA HIS A 32 0.94 -1.38 -0.51
C HIS A 32 -0.06 -2.52 -0.75
N PHE A 33 -0.96 -2.35 -1.73
CA PHE A 33 -1.93 -3.39 -2.08
C PHE A 33 -1.25 -4.67 -2.61
N ILE A 34 -0.21 -4.58 -3.44
CA ILE A 34 0.56 -5.74 -3.92
C ILE A 34 1.18 -6.49 -2.75
N LYS A 35 1.86 -5.78 -1.85
CA LYS A 35 2.46 -6.36 -0.66
C LYS A 35 1.41 -7.10 0.18
N PHE A 36 0.30 -6.44 0.47
CA PHE A 36 -0.81 -7.03 1.22
C PHE A 36 -1.30 -8.34 0.59
N MET A 37 -1.62 -8.37 -0.70
CA MET A 37 -2.16 -9.59 -1.33
C MET A 37 -1.17 -10.74 -1.46
N ASN A 38 0.15 -10.49 -1.43
CA ASN A 38 1.11 -11.59 -1.51
C ASN A 38 1.03 -12.50 -0.27
N GLU A 39 0.69 -11.94 0.90
CA GLU A 39 0.59 -12.66 2.16
C GLU A 39 -0.56 -13.70 2.17
N PRO A 40 -1.84 -13.34 1.94
CA PRO A 40 -2.92 -14.33 1.90
C PRO A 40 -2.75 -15.31 0.74
N LEU A 41 -2.25 -14.87 -0.42
CA LEU A 41 -1.95 -15.78 -1.53
C LEU A 41 -0.88 -16.80 -1.16
N SER A 42 0.11 -16.43 -0.34
CA SER A 42 1.13 -17.38 0.12
C SER A 42 0.56 -18.44 1.06
N VAL A 43 -0.40 -18.06 1.90
CA VAL A 43 -1.12 -19.00 2.77
C VAL A 43 -2.02 -19.93 1.94
N MET A 44 -2.77 -19.37 0.98
CA MET A 44 -3.61 -20.15 0.06
C MET A 44 -2.81 -21.08 -0.84
N ASP A 45 -1.55 -20.75 -1.14
CA ASP A 45 -0.66 -21.61 -1.95
C ASP A 45 -0.20 -22.86 -1.16
N LEU A 46 -0.37 -22.91 0.17
CA LEU A 46 -0.01 -24.07 0.99
C LEU A 46 -0.99 -25.24 0.84
N ASP A 47 -2.21 -24.98 0.36
CA ASP A 47 -3.25 -25.99 0.19
C ASP A 47 -3.81 -25.94 -1.23
N GLU A 48 -3.63 -27.06 -1.94
CA GLU A 48 -4.02 -27.20 -3.34
C GLU A 48 -5.54 -27.15 -3.55
N THR A 49 -6.34 -27.38 -2.50
CA THR A 49 -7.81 -27.28 -2.57
C THR A 49 -8.30 -25.88 -2.90
N PHE A 50 -7.51 -24.84 -2.63
CA PHE A 50 -7.86 -23.46 -3.00
C PHE A 50 -7.65 -23.17 -4.48
N LYS A 51 -6.95 -24.01 -5.25
CA LYS A 51 -6.81 -23.81 -6.70
C LYS A 51 -8.17 -23.82 -7.38
N GLY A 52 -8.37 -22.91 -8.33
CA GLY A 52 -9.65 -22.69 -9.01
C GLY A 52 -10.64 -21.82 -8.23
N SER A 53 -10.35 -21.47 -6.98
CA SER A 53 -11.20 -20.58 -6.16
C SER A 53 -11.24 -19.16 -6.73
N TYR A 54 -12.32 -18.45 -6.39
CA TYR A 54 -12.51 -17.04 -6.74
C TYR A 54 -12.06 -16.13 -5.60
N ILE A 55 -11.22 -15.16 -5.92
CA ILE A 55 -10.92 -14.01 -5.08
C ILE A 55 -11.91 -12.92 -5.45
N VAL A 56 -12.85 -12.66 -4.55
CA VAL A 56 -13.83 -11.58 -4.68
C VAL A 56 -13.24 -10.30 -4.08
N MET A 57 -13.29 -9.20 -4.82
CA MET A 57 -12.85 -7.87 -4.35
C MET A 57 -13.96 -6.85 -4.59
N ASP A 58 -14.02 -5.82 -3.76
CA ASP A 58 -14.85 -4.64 -4.00
C ASP A 58 -14.36 -3.86 -5.23
N ASN A 59 -15.18 -2.93 -5.72
CA ASN A 59 -14.89 -2.19 -6.94
C ASN A 59 -14.05 -0.92 -6.68
N ALA A 60 -12.91 -1.05 -6.00
CA ALA A 60 -11.95 0.04 -5.86
C ALA A 60 -10.98 0.11 -7.06
N SER A 61 -10.55 1.33 -7.41
CA SER A 61 -9.64 1.57 -8.55
C SER A 61 -8.30 0.83 -8.42
N ILE A 62 -7.81 0.64 -7.19
CA ILE A 62 -6.57 -0.06 -6.87
C ILE A 62 -6.59 -1.56 -7.26
N HIS A 63 -7.78 -2.16 -7.39
CA HIS A 63 -7.94 -3.57 -7.78
C HIS A 63 -7.82 -3.80 -9.29
N LYS A 64 -7.91 -2.74 -10.10
CA LYS A 64 -7.87 -2.81 -11.58
C LYS A 64 -6.45 -2.95 -12.15
N PHE A 65 -5.46 -3.24 -11.29
CA PHE A 65 -4.06 -3.38 -11.70
C PHE A 65 -3.81 -4.72 -12.42
N LYS A 66 -3.91 -4.68 -13.76
CA LYS A 66 -3.82 -5.85 -14.66
C LYS A 66 -2.62 -6.79 -14.42
N PRO A 67 -1.38 -6.31 -14.20
CA PRO A 67 -0.24 -7.22 -14.00
C PRO A 67 -0.41 -8.14 -12.79
N LYS A 68 -1.03 -7.65 -11.71
CA LYS A 68 -1.29 -8.47 -10.52
C LYS A 68 -2.43 -9.46 -10.74
N LEU A 69 -3.49 -9.06 -11.45
CA LEU A 69 -4.58 -9.97 -11.80
C LEU A 69 -4.05 -11.17 -12.59
N ARG A 70 -3.18 -10.93 -13.57
CA ARG A 70 -2.51 -12.00 -14.33
C ARG A 70 -1.64 -12.90 -13.45
N LYS A 71 -0.96 -12.34 -12.44
CA LYS A 71 -0.17 -13.12 -11.49
C LYS A 71 -1.05 -14.04 -10.64
N ILE A 72 -2.22 -13.56 -10.22
CA ILE A 72 -3.20 -14.35 -9.47
C ILE A 72 -3.75 -15.48 -10.36
N GLU A 73 -4.12 -15.17 -11.60
CA GLU A 73 -4.59 -16.15 -12.60
C GLU A 73 -3.53 -17.21 -12.93
N SER A 74 -2.27 -16.82 -13.06
CA SER A 74 -1.17 -17.76 -13.31
C SER A 74 -0.92 -18.75 -12.17
N LYS A 75 -1.36 -18.41 -10.96
CA LYS A 75 -1.30 -19.31 -9.80
C LYS A 75 -2.49 -20.25 -9.71
N GLY A 76 -3.44 -20.18 -10.66
CA GLY A 76 -4.63 -21.01 -10.72
C GLY A 76 -5.84 -20.45 -9.99
N TYR A 77 -5.82 -19.18 -9.57
CA TYR A 77 -6.96 -18.53 -8.92
C TYR A 77 -7.74 -17.67 -9.91
N LYS A 78 -9.04 -17.50 -9.69
CA LYS A 78 -9.88 -16.61 -10.49
C LYS A 78 -10.14 -15.32 -9.73
N VAL A 79 -10.34 -14.21 -10.43
CA VAL A 79 -10.64 -12.92 -9.81
C VAL A 79 -11.99 -12.41 -10.28
N MET A 80 -12.82 -11.96 -9.34
CA MET A 80 -14.11 -11.33 -9.62
C MET A 80 -14.22 -10.03 -8.82
N CYS A 81 -14.56 -8.93 -9.51
CA CYS A 81 -14.85 -7.65 -8.87
C CYS A 81 -16.36 -7.50 -8.75
N LEU A 82 -16.83 -6.96 -7.62
CA LEU A 82 -18.25 -6.68 -7.40
C LEU A 82 -18.76 -5.56 -8.33
N PRO A 83 -20.07 -5.52 -8.60
CA PRO A 83 -20.71 -4.37 -9.24
C PRO A 83 -20.44 -3.06 -8.50
N LEU A 84 -20.58 -1.93 -9.20
CA LEU A 84 -20.39 -0.62 -8.61
C LEU A 84 -21.49 -0.33 -7.57
N TYR A 85 -21.09 0.19 -6.41
CA TYR A 85 -22.00 0.57 -5.31
C TYR A 85 -22.85 -0.58 -4.77
N SER A 86 -22.31 -1.81 -4.74
CA SER A 86 -22.98 -2.99 -4.16
C SER A 86 -22.33 -3.49 -2.86
N PRO A 87 -22.32 -2.68 -1.77
CA PRO A 87 -21.79 -3.13 -0.48
C PRO A 87 -22.56 -4.34 0.10
N GLU A 88 -23.84 -4.49 -0.24
CA GLU A 88 -24.66 -5.64 0.15
C GLU A 88 -24.15 -6.98 -0.40
N LEU A 89 -23.33 -6.94 -1.44
CA LEU A 89 -22.71 -8.12 -2.04
C LEU A 89 -21.31 -8.41 -1.49
N ASN A 90 -20.79 -7.57 -0.59
CA ASN A 90 -19.46 -7.70 -0.02
C ASN A 90 -19.54 -8.35 1.37
N PRO A 91 -19.21 -9.65 1.52
CA PRO A 91 -19.40 -10.34 2.80
C PRO A 91 -18.60 -9.74 3.96
N ILE A 92 -17.50 -9.03 3.67
CA ILE A 92 -16.68 -8.39 4.72
C ILE A 92 -17.39 -7.22 5.42
N GLU A 93 -18.48 -6.69 4.86
CA GLU A 93 -19.29 -5.62 5.47
C GLU A 93 -20.27 -6.16 6.54
N GLN A 94 -20.36 -7.49 6.71
CA GLN A 94 -21.31 -8.13 7.62
C GLN A 94 -20.70 -8.55 8.99
N PHE A 95 -19.47 -8.12 9.30
CA PHE A 95 -18.74 -8.48 10.52
C PHE A 95 -18.63 -7.33 11.53
#